data_AF-A0A2H9LVK1-F1
#
_entry.id   AF-A0A2H9LVK1-F1
#
_cell.length_a   1.000
_cell.length_b   1.000
_cell.length_c   1.000
_cell.angle_alpha   90.00
_cell.angle_beta   90.00
_cell.angle_gamma   90.00
#
_symmetry.space_group_name_H-M   'P 1'
#
loop_
_entity.id
_entity.type
_entity.pdbx_description
1 polymer ?
#
loop_
_entity_poly.entity_id
_entity_poly.type
_entity_poly.pdbx_seq_one_letter_code
_entity_poly.pdbx_strand_id
1 'polypeptide(L)'
;MKIEKTARIAVPAVVEEIVGRTGFRGEITQVKAHILQGSEQGKSIRRNVKGPVRLKDILMLRETVIEARRLRTKVMKGAFT
;
A
#
# COMPACT_ATOMS: atom_id res chain seq x y z
N MET A 1 -36.32 -3.96 -6.73
CA MET A 1 -35.45 -4.66 -7.71
C MET A 1 -34.32 -3.74 -8.13
N LYS A 2 -33.10 -4.00 -7.66
CA LYS A 2 -31.82 -3.73 -8.32
C LYS A 2 -30.74 -4.29 -7.42
N ILE A 3 -30.46 -5.57 -7.62
CA ILE A 3 -29.26 -6.21 -7.10
C ILE A 3 -28.17 -5.77 -8.07
N GLU A 4 -27.60 -4.58 -7.85
CA GLU A 4 -26.46 -4.13 -8.63
C GLU A 4 -25.25 -4.92 -8.14
N LYS A 5 -24.77 -5.80 -9.03
CA LYS A 5 -23.60 -6.67 -8.89
C LYS A 5 -22.54 -6.02 -8.01
N THR A 6 -22.15 -6.69 -6.93
CA THR A 6 -20.98 -6.36 -6.10
C THR A 6 -19.69 -6.51 -6.91
N ALA A 7 -19.48 -5.63 -7.88
CA ALA A 7 -18.16 -5.36 -8.40
C ALA A 7 -17.38 -4.79 -7.22
N ARG A 8 -16.33 -5.47 -6.77
CA ARG A 8 -15.41 -4.93 -5.76
C ARG A 8 -14.74 -3.70 -6.38
N ILE A 9 -15.34 -2.53 -6.22
CA ILE A 9 -14.87 -1.27 -6.81
C ILE A 9 -13.48 -1.01 -6.24
N ALA A 10 -12.47 -1.11 -7.10
CA ALA A 10 -11.12 -0.78 -6.70
C ALA A 10 -11.03 0.74 -6.47
N VAL A 11 -10.48 1.13 -5.33
CA VAL A 11 -10.38 2.51 -4.90
C VAL A 11 -9.03 3.09 -5.35
N PRO A 12 -9.00 4.19 -6.11
CA PRO A 12 -7.74 4.85 -6.47
C PRO A 12 -7.11 5.54 -5.26
N ALA A 13 -5.81 5.36 -5.09
CA ALA A 13 -5.00 6.03 -4.07
C ALA A 13 -3.66 6.49 -4.66
N VAL A 14 -3.18 7.67 -4.27
CA VAL A 14 -1.92 8.26 -4.76
C VAL A 14 -0.80 7.95 -3.78
N VAL A 15 0.37 7.53 -4.27
CA VAL A 15 1.57 7.36 -3.45
C VAL A 15 2.08 8.72 -3.00
N GLU A 16 1.97 8.98 -1.70
CA GLU A 16 2.40 10.23 -1.05
C GLU A 16 3.87 10.13 -0.61
N GLU A 17 4.27 8.98 -0.06
CA GLU A 17 5.61 8.76 0.51
C GLU A 17 6.05 7.31 0.33
N ILE A 18 7.36 7.11 0.11
CA ILE A 18 7.99 5.79 0.09
C ILE A 18 8.69 5.58 1.44
N VAL A 19 8.21 4.61 2.23
CA VAL A 19 8.74 4.34 3.58
C VAL A 19 10.07 3.61 3.51
N GLY A 20 10.20 2.63 2.60
CA GLY A 20 11.42 1.86 2.43
C GLY A 20 11.20 0.49 1.80
N ARG A 21 12.29 -0.25 1.58
CA ARG A 21 12.25 -1.62 1.05
C ARG A 21 12.21 -2.65 2.18
N THR A 22 11.45 -3.70 1.94
CA THR A 22 11.04 -4.72 2.91
C THR A 22 11.03 -6.10 2.24
N GLY A 23 10.88 -7.14 3.06
CA GLY A 23 10.92 -8.52 2.62
C GLY A 23 12.35 -9.08 2.60
N PHE A 24 12.47 -10.41 2.70
CA PHE A 24 13.75 -11.10 2.89
C PHE A 24 14.80 -10.74 1.82
N ARG A 25 14.38 -10.52 0.57
CA ARG A 25 15.23 -10.16 -0.56
C ARG A 25 15.07 -8.70 -1.03
N GLY A 26 14.34 -7.86 -0.30
CA GLY A 26 14.11 -6.46 -0.69
C GLY A 26 13.18 -6.27 -1.91
N GLU A 27 12.31 -7.25 -2.18
CA GLU A 27 11.38 -7.25 -3.33
C GLU A 27 10.15 -6.35 -3.13
N ILE A 28 9.87 -5.96 -1.89
CA ILE A 28 8.63 -5.27 -1.52
C ILE A 28 8.95 -3.87 -1.03
N THR A 29 8.37 -2.85 -1.66
CA THR A 29 8.46 -1.47 -1.23
C THR A 29 7.24 -1.14 -0.37
N GLN A 30 7.44 -0.68 0.87
CA GLN A 30 6.37 -0.14 1.69
C GLN A 30 6.15 1.33 1.34
N VAL A 31 4.90 1.67 1.07
CA VAL A 31 4.47 3.00 0.63
C VAL A 31 3.35 3.51 1.53
N LYS A 32 3.25 4.83 1.62
CA LYS A 32 2.10 5.52 2.18
C LYS A 32 1.27 6.05 1.02
N ALA A 33 0.03 5.57 0.90
CA ALA A 33 -0.88 5.91 -0.17
C ALA A 33 -2.08 6.70 0.37
N HIS A 34 -2.35 7.83 -0.24
CA HIS A 34 -3.46 8.73 0.06
C HIS A 34 -4.69 8.36 -0.78
N ILE A 35 -5.80 8.05 -0.12
CA ILE A 35 -7.02 7.59 -0.79
C ILE A 35 -7.75 8.77 -1.44
N LEU A 36 -8.01 8.69 -2.75
CA LEU A 36 -8.67 9.76 -3.51
C LEU A 36 -10.20 9.69 -3.48
N GLN A 37 -10.77 8.48 -3.41
CA GLN A 37 -12.21 8.25 -3.56
C GLN A 37 -12.70 7.16 -2.58
N GLY A 38 -14.01 7.08 -2.36
CA GLY A 38 -14.64 6.06 -1.52
C GLY A 38 -14.80 6.46 -0.05
N SER A 39 -15.16 5.49 0.78
CA SER A 39 -15.58 5.73 2.18
C SER A 39 -14.47 6.27 3.09
N GLU A 40 -13.20 6.05 2.75
CA GLU A 40 -12.03 6.47 3.54
C GLU A 40 -11.24 7.58 2.81
N GLN A 41 -11.92 8.42 2.02
CA GLN A 41 -11.31 9.52 1.30
C GLN A 41 -10.48 10.43 2.23
N GLY A 42 -9.28 10.81 1.80
CA GLY A 42 -8.40 11.70 2.57
C GLY A 42 -7.50 10.99 3.58
N LYS A 43 -7.70 9.68 3.81
CA LYS A 43 -6.84 8.90 4.70
C LYS A 43 -5.59 8.42 3.98
N SER A 44 -4.45 8.53 4.65
CA SER A 44 -3.19 7.95 4.18
C SER A 44 -2.92 6.62 4.86
N ILE A 45 -2.86 5.55 4.07
CA ILE A 45 -2.70 4.17 4.54
C ILE A 45 -1.35 3.58 4.10
N ARG A 46 -0.81 2.63 4.87
CA ARG A 46 0.41 1.90 4.47
C ARG A 46 0.08 0.69 3.62
N ARG A 47 0.78 0.54 2.50
CA ARG A 47 0.67 -0.62 1.61
C ARG A 47 2.01 -1.16 1.16
N ASN A 48 2.01 -2.44 0.85
CA ASN A 48 3.15 -3.14 0.28
C ASN A 48 2.95 -3.21 -1.22
N VAL A 49 3.91 -2.70 -1.98
CA VAL A 49 3.94 -2.75 -3.44
C VAL A 49 5.10 -3.63 -3.85
N LYS A 50 4.84 -4.58 -4.75
CA LYS A 50 5.91 -5.38 -5.36
C LYS A 50 6.46 -4.63 -6.56
N GLY A 51 7.77 -4.43 -6.60
CA GLY A 51 8.45 -3.75 -7.70
C GLY A 51 8.75 -2.25 -7.44
N PRO A 52 9.26 -1.55 -8.46
CA PRO A 52 9.59 -0.13 -8.37
C PRO A 52 8.30 0.70 -8.32
N VAL A 53 8.29 1.71 -7.45
CA VAL A 53 7.22 2.71 -7.35
C VAL A 53 7.85 4.08 -7.27
N ARG A 54 7.13 5.09 -7.74
CA ARG A 54 7.51 6.51 -7.64
C ARG A 54 6.46 7.29 -6.87
N LEU A 55 6.86 8.46 -6.38
CA LEU A 55 5.94 9.41 -5.79
C LEU A 55 4.90 9.83 -6.83
N LYS A 56 3.66 10.03 -6.40
CA LYS A 56 2.50 10.39 -7.24
C LYS A 56 1.98 9.27 -8.15
N ASP A 57 2.50 8.05 -8.06
CA ASP A 57 1.89 6.89 -8.74
C ASP A 57 0.49 6.61 -8.18
N ILE A 58 -0.41 6.10 -9.02
CA ILE A 58 -1.78 5.72 -8.62
C ILE A 58 -1.86 4.21 -8.40
N LEU A 59 -2.30 3.81 -7.22
CA LEU A 59 -2.56 2.43 -6.83
C LEU A 59 -4.07 2.18 -6.78
N MET A 60 -4.49 1.07 -7.37
CA MET A 60 -5.86 0.59 -7.28
C MET A 60 -5.98 -0.37 -6.11
N LEU A 61 -6.59 0.10 -5.02
CA LEU A 61 -6.75 -0.66 -3.77
C LEU A 61 -8.05 -1.45 -3.81
N ARG A 62 -7.98 -2.76 -3.60
CA ARG A 62 -9.18 -3.61 -3.50
C ARG A 62 -9.93 -3.40 -2.18
N GLU A 63 -9.20 -3.03 -1.14
CA GLU A 63 -9.70 -2.82 0.21
C GLU A 63 -8.91 -1.69 0.86
N THR A 64 -9.57 -0.73 1.49
CA THR A 64 -8.95 0.44 2.13
C THR A 64 -8.72 0.25 3.64
N VAL A 65 -9.39 -0.71 4.27
CA VAL A 65 -9.42 -0.89 5.73
C VAL A 65 -8.12 -1.50 6.30
N ILE A 66 -7.47 -2.40 5.56
CA ILE A 66 -6.34 -3.19 6.08
C ILE A 66 -5.01 -2.47 5.84
N GLU A 67 -4.25 -2.14 6.88
CA GLU A 67 -2.93 -1.54 6.71
C GLU A 67 -1.79 -2.56 6.76
N ALA A 68 -0.74 -2.33 5.97
CA ALA A 68 0.51 -3.04 6.12
C ALA A 68 1.15 -2.71 7.49
N ARG A 69 1.65 -3.74 8.17
CA ARG A 69 2.35 -3.60 9.45
C ARG A 69 3.49 -2.59 9.30
N ARG A 70 3.64 -1.72 10.29
CA ARG A 70 4.76 -0.76 10.33
C ARG A 70 6.08 -1.51 10.32
N LEU A 71 7.00 -1.08 9.46
CA LEU A 71 8.39 -1.48 9.56
C LEU A 71 8.92 -1.12 10.95
N ARG A 72 9.36 -2.13 11.71
CA ARG A 72 10.15 -1.91 12.91
C ARG A 72 11.60 -1.90 12.48
N THR A 73 12.27 -0.77 12.65
CA THR A 73 13.70 -0.59 12.43
C THR A 73 14.47 -1.38 13.49
N LYS A 74 14.52 -2.70 13.36
CA LYS A 74 15.54 -3.53 13.97
C LYS A 74 16.01 -4.47 12.88
N VAL A 75 17.10 -4.04 12.24
CA VAL A 75 18.12 -4.87 11.59
C VAL A 75 17.63 -6.19 11.00
N MET A 76 17.57 -6.28 9.68
CA MET A 76 18.01 -7.50 8.99
C MET A 76 18.84 -7.09 7.76
N LYS A 77 20.00 -6.46 8.01
CA LYS A 77 21.17 -6.80 7.19
C LYS A 77 21.50 -8.25 7.54
N GLY A 78 21.83 -9.07 6.54
CA GLY A 78 22.12 -10.49 6.68
C GLY A 78 23.18 -10.85 7.73
N ALA A 79 22.78 -10.85 9.00
CA ALA A 79 23.46 -11.56 10.07
C ALA A 79 23.01 -13.03 10.05
N PHE A 80 23.30 -13.69 8.94
CA PHE A 80 23.48 -15.14 8.89
C PHE A 80 24.77 -15.36 8.11
N THR A 81 25.87 -15.05 8.77
CA THR A 81 27.18 -15.68 8.60
C THR A 81 27.69 -15.94 10.00
#